data_AF-A0A959P3P4-F1
#
_entry.id   AF-A0A959P3P4-F1
#
_cell.length_a   1.000
_cell.length_b   1.000
_cell.length_c   1.000
_cell.angle_alpha   90.00
_cell.angle_beta   90.00
_cell.angle_gamma   90.00
#
_symmetry.space_group_name_H-M   'P 1'
#
loop_
_entity.id
_entity.type
_entity.pdbx_description
1 polymer ?
#
loop_
_entity_poly.entity_id
_entity_poly.type
_entity_poly.pdbx_seq_one_letter_code
_entity_poly.pdbx_strand_id
1 'polypeptide(L)'
;MICNKCNSQNKENANFCEECGSPLTIQASSRRVKRNPLRPHKTTKIKNTKPNLTILNYLMSHKQIWVFVSIFLTIFIVLVAINFNNSNNSNNNRGRFLDIASKNPIIEAKVFEIAANFVCGCGSCNEESLEICKCSYAVEERQFIRDYLEQNRNSTEIITAMTSKYGGLKPDVSTANDNKQSFKIPTNSSTNKLGIATFADRENIYSAFNCPCGQCSVDELKDCTC
;
A
#
# COMPACT_ATOMS: atom_id res chain seq x y z
N MET A 1 17.83 -9.38 15.80
CA MET A 1 16.87 -8.51 16.54
C MET A 1 15.52 -8.51 15.84
N ILE A 2 14.42 -8.33 16.57
CA ILE A 2 13.04 -8.36 16.00
C ILE A 2 12.55 -6.92 15.79
N CYS A 3 11.93 -6.66 14.65
CA CYS A 3 11.33 -5.36 14.35
C CYS A 3 10.04 -5.13 15.14
N ASN A 4 9.91 -4.00 15.85
CA ASN A 4 8.70 -3.67 16.62
C ASN A 4 7.50 -3.24 15.75
N LYS A 5 7.71 -3.00 14.45
CA LYS A 5 6.68 -2.57 13.50
C LYS A 5 6.07 -3.74 12.71
N CYS A 6 6.89 -4.69 12.27
CA CYS A 6 6.44 -5.80 11.41
C CYS A 6 6.82 -7.19 11.92
N ASN A 7 7.46 -7.29 13.10
CA ASN A 7 7.89 -8.55 13.74
C ASN A 7 8.86 -9.43 12.92
N SER A 8 9.47 -8.90 11.86
CA SER A 8 10.49 -9.63 11.10
C SER A 8 11.80 -9.76 11.87
N GLN A 9 12.51 -10.85 11.63
CA GLN A 9 13.83 -11.09 12.20
C GLN A 9 14.91 -10.46 11.32
N ASN A 10 15.71 -9.59 11.93
CA ASN A 10 16.76 -8.82 11.28
C ASN A 10 18.13 -9.17 11.88
N LYS A 11 19.21 -8.93 11.12
CA LYS A 11 20.59 -9.09 11.59
C LYS A 11 20.82 -8.25 12.85
N GLU A 12 21.67 -8.71 13.77
CA GLU A 12 21.86 -8.09 15.09
C GLU A 12 22.41 -6.65 15.04
N ASN A 13 23.02 -6.25 13.92
CA ASN A 13 23.59 -4.91 13.70
C ASN A 13 22.84 -4.09 12.62
N ALA A 14 21.62 -4.48 12.26
CA ALA A 14 20.85 -3.75 11.25
C ALA A 14 20.29 -2.44 11.84
N ASN A 15 20.56 -1.29 11.19
CA ASN A 15 20.02 0.02 11.59
C ASN A 15 18.53 0.18 11.22
N PHE A 16 18.08 -0.56 10.20
CA PHE A 16 16.73 -0.51 9.66
C PHE A 16 16.23 -1.92 9.39
N CYS A 17 14.92 -2.10 9.41
CA CYS A 17 14.28 -3.37 9.13
C CYS A 17 14.36 -3.69 7.63
N GLU A 18 14.87 -4.87 7.28
CA GLU A 18 14.96 -5.35 5.89
C GLU A 18 13.57 -5.57 5.26
N GLU A 19 12.52 -5.75 6.06
CA GLU A 19 11.15 -6.01 5.56
C GLU A 19 10.27 -4.75 5.46
N CYS A 20 10.35 -3.82 6.43
CA CYS A 20 9.45 -2.65 6.45
C CYS A 20 10.16 -1.29 6.50
N GLY A 21 11.50 -1.27 6.45
CA GLY A 21 12.30 -0.04 6.46
C GLY A 21 12.27 0.75 7.77
N SER A 22 11.52 0.32 8.79
CA SER A 22 11.46 1.04 10.06
C SER A 22 12.82 1.04 10.77
N PRO A 23 13.25 2.13 11.43
CA PRO A 23 14.48 2.15 12.19
C PRO A 23 14.44 1.11 13.31
N LEU A 24 15.46 0.25 13.32
CA LEU A 24 15.70 -0.70 14.38
C LEU A 24 16.57 0.04 15.39
N THR A 25 15.95 0.56 16.46
CA THR A 25 16.62 1.44 17.43
C THR A 25 17.80 0.71 18.09
N ILE A 26 18.99 0.85 17.51
CA ILE A 26 20.24 0.52 18.19
C ILE A 26 20.47 1.69 19.14
N GLN A 27 20.03 1.57 20.40
CA GLN A 27 20.59 2.39 21.46
C GLN A 27 22.02 1.92 21.72
N ALA A 28 22.92 2.26 20.79
CA ALA A 28 24.34 2.29 21.06
C ALA A 28 24.50 3.29 22.22
N SER A 29 24.86 2.75 23.37
CA SER A 29 25.21 3.48 24.57
C SER A 29 26.34 4.47 24.28
N SER A 30 26.00 5.64 23.77
CA SER A 30 26.83 6.82 23.88
C SER A 30 26.72 7.31 25.32
N ARG A 31 27.49 6.67 26.21
CA ARG A 31 27.98 7.34 27.41
C ARG A 31 29.49 7.27 27.40
N ARG A 32 30.05 8.40 26.97
CA ARG A 32 31.43 8.81 27.20
C ARG A 32 31.89 8.35 28.58
N VAL A 33 33.03 7.66 28.57
CA VAL A 33 33.88 7.45 29.73
C VAL A 33 34.20 8.82 30.34
N LYS A 34 33.55 9.16 31.45
CA LYS A 34 34.09 10.09 32.44
C LYS A 34 34.34 9.28 33.71
N ARG A 35 35.61 8.94 33.92
CA ARG A 35 36.12 8.44 35.20
C ARG A 35 35.89 9.54 36.25
N ASN A 36 35.27 9.20 37.37
CA ASN A 36 35.41 9.94 38.62
C ASN A 36 35.49 8.92 39.78
N PRO A 37 36.31 9.20 40.81
CA PRO A 37 36.69 8.22 41.81
C PRO A 37 35.63 8.00 42.90
N LEU A 38 35.83 6.88 43.59
CA LEU A 38 35.04 6.26 44.64
C LEU A 38 34.35 7.22 45.62
N ARG A 39 33.10 6.89 45.97
CA ARG A 39 32.60 6.91 47.35
C ARG A 39 31.58 5.78 47.59
N PRO A 40 31.60 5.13 48.77
CA PRO A 40 30.68 4.05 49.11
C PRO A 40 29.41 4.64 49.74
N HIS A 41 28.21 4.16 49.38
CA HIS A 41 27.09 4.19 50.32
C HIS A 41 25.90 3.30 49.95
N LYS A 42 25.50 2.52 50.97
CA LYS A 42 24.19 1.90 51.29
C LYS A 42 23.52 1.00 50.24
N THR A 43 23.61 -0.29 50.52
CA THR A 43 22.67 -1.33 50.09
C THR A 43 21.26 -1.09 50.64
N THR A 44 20.32 -0.74 49.78
CA THR A 44 18.89 -0.85 50.05
C THR A 44 18.44 -2.28 49.77
N LYS A 45 18.04 -3.00 50.83
CA LYS A 45 17.44 -4.33 50.74
C LYS A 45 16.11 -4.25 49.98
N ILE A 46 16.04 -4.84 48.79
CA ILE A 46 14.78 -5.15 48.12
C ILE A 46 14.14 -6.31 48.90
N LYS A 47 13.02 -6.03 49.57
CA LYS A 47 12.20 -7.08 50.19
C LYS A 47 11.43 -7.79 49.07
N ASN A 48 11.71 -9.08 48.90
CA ASN A 48 10.91 -9.97 48.06
C ASN A 48 9.52 -10.13 48.67
N THR A 49 8.53 -9.42 48.14
CA THR A 49 7.12 -9.65 48.43
C THR A 49 6.72 -10.95 47.75
N LYS A 50 6.48 -12.00 48.54
CA LYS A 50 5.89 -13.24 48.03
C LYS A 50 4.48 -12.93 47.50
N PRO A 51 4.08 -13.46 46.33
CA PRO A 51 2.70 -13.34 45.87
C PRO A 51 1.75 -14.01 46.87
N ASN A 52 0.64 -13.34 47.16
CA ASN A 52 -0.37 -13.78 48.12
C ASN A 52 -1.01 -15.09 47.64
N LEU A 53 -0.62 -16.20 48.29
CA LEU A 53 -1.03 -17.58 48.01
C LEU A 53 -2.48 -17.90 48.46
N THR A 54 -3.32 -16.88 48.62
CA THR A 54 -4.72 -17.02 49.06
C THR A 54 -5.69 -17.14 47.88
N ILE A 55 -5.34 -16.64 46.70
CA ILE A 55 -6.20 -16.67 45.51
C ILE A 55 -6.19 -18.06 44.85
N LEU A 56 -5.05 -18.77 44.86
CA LEU A 56 -4.93 -20.11 44.26
C LEU A 56 -5.78 -21.15 44.98
N ASN A 57 -5.94 -21.04 46.31
CA ASN A 57 -6.76 -21.97 47.08
C ASN A 57 -8.27 -21.69 46.94
N TYR A 58 -8.66 -20.45 46.63
CA TYR A 58 -10.06 -20.09 46.37
C TYR A 58 -10.57 -20.66 45.02
N LEU A 59 -9.72 -20.61 43.99
CA LEU A 59 -10.01 -21.17 42.67
C LEU A 59 -10.14 -22.71 42.65
N MET A 60 -9.57 -23.40 43.66
CA MET A 60 -9.59 -24.87 43.75
C MET A 60 -10.83 -25.43 44.49
N SER A 61 -11.66 -24.58 45.09
CA SER A 61 -12.79 -24.99 45.96
C SER A 61 -14.12 -25.19 45.22
N HIS A 62 -14.32 -24.61 44.04
CA HIS A 62 -15.60 -24.69 43.32
C HIS A 62 -15.51 -25.55 42.05
N LYS A 63 -15.96 -26.80 42.15
CA LYS A 63 -16.05 -27.76 41.02
C LYS A 63 -16.79 -27.20 39.80
N GLN A 64 -17.76 -26.31 40.01
CA GLN A 64 -18.52 -25.69 38.92
C GLN A 64 -17.70 -24.68 38.10
N ILE A 65 -16.75 -23.97 38.71
CA ILE A 65 -15.91 -22.98 38.02
C ILE A 65 -14.99 -23.69 37.00
N TRP A 66 -14.48 -24.87 37.33
CA TRP A 66 -13.64 -25.66 36.42
C TRP A 66 -14.38 -26.12 35.15
N VAL A 67 -15.68 -26.41 35.26
CA VAL A 67 -16.51 -26.76 34.09
C VAL A 67 -16.64 -25.56 33.15
N PHE A 68 -16.91 -24.36 33.68
CA PHE A 68 -16.99 -23.15 32.85
C PHE A 68 -15.65 -22.82 32.20
N VAL A 69 -14.54 -22.88 32.94
CA VAL A 69 -13.20 -22.62 32.40
C VAL A 69 -12.86 -23.59 31.26
N SER A 70 -13.23 -24.87 31.39
CA SER A 70 -13.04 -25.86 30.32
C SER A 70 -13.85 -25.52 29.06
N ILE A 71 -15.11 -25.10 29.21
CA ILE A 71 -15.97 -24.71 28.08
C ILE A 71 -15.46 -23.44 27.40
N PHE A 72 -15.05 -22.43 28.16
CA PHE A 72 -14.49 -21.20 27.57
C PHE A 72 -13.17 -21.45 26.84
N LEU A 73 -12.32 -22.32 27.38
CA LEU A 73 -11.05 -22.68 26.74
C LEU A 73 -11.26 -23.39 25.41
N THR A 74 -12.22 -24.31 25.32
CA THR A 74 -12.52 -25.01 24.06
C THR A 74 -13.10 -24.08 23.01
N ILE A 75 -14.03 -23.20 23.39
CA ILE A 75 -14.58 -22.17 22.48
C ILE A 75 -13.48 -21.23 21.97
N PHE A 76 -12.58 -20.78 22.85
CA PHE A 76 -11.47 -19.92 22.48
C PHE A 76 -10.52 -20.58 21.47
N ILE A 77 -10.17 -21.85 21.69
CA ILE A 77 -9.30 -22.62 20.77
C ILE A 77 -9.96 -22.75 19.39
N VAL A 78 -11.27 -23.01 19.32
CA VAL A 78 -12.01 -23.11 18.05
C VAL A 78 -12.01 -21.77 17.30
N LEU A 79 -12.24 -20.65 17.99
CA LEU A 79 -12.19 -19.33 17.38
C LEU A 79 -10.80 -18.98 16.85
N VAL A 80 -9.73 -19.32 17.59
CA VAL A 80 -8.35 -19.14 17.13
C VAL A 80 -8.07 -20.01 15.89
N ALA A 81 -8.52 -21.26 15.86
CA ALA A 81 -8.33 -22.14 14.71
C ALA A 81 -9.03 -21.62 13.43
N ILE A 82 -10.25 -21.08 13.55
CA ILE A 82 -10.98 -20.48 12.42
C ILE A 82 -10.23 -19.25 11.88
N ASN A 83 -9.77 -18.37 12.77
CA ASN A 83 -9.02 -17.18 12.37
C ASN A 83 -7.65 -17.51 11.77
N PHE A 84 -6.96 -18.52 12.30
CA PHE A 84 -5.66 -18.95 11.78
C PHE A 84 -5.79 -19.59 10.39
N ASN A 85 -6.86 -20.36 10.15
CA ASN A 85 -7.10 -20.94 8.83
C ASN A 85 -7.40 -19.88 7.76
N ASN A 86 -8.14 -18.82 8.13
CA ASN A 86 -8.36 -17.67 7.24
C ASN A 86 -7.09 -16.82 7.02
N SER A 87 -6.14 -16.86 7.96
CA SER A 87 -4.88 -16.10 7.87
C SER A 87 -3.80 -16.75 7.00
N ASN A 88 -3.98 -17.99 6.55
CA ASN A 88 -2.97 -18.71 5.77
C ASN A 88 -3.03 -18.50 4.25
N ASN A 89 -3.93 -17.64 3.76
CA ASN A 89 -3.99 -17.27 2.34
C ASN A 89 -3.03 -16.14 1.92
N SER A 90 -2.14 -15.69 2.81
CA SER A 90 -1.03 -14.84 2.41
C SER A 90 0.11 -15.72 1.87
N ASN A 91 -0.09 -16.25 0.66
CA ASN A 91 0.96 -16.93 -0.09
C ASN A 91 2.13 -15.97 -0.32
N ASN A 92 3.20 -16.18 0.46
CA ASN A 92 4.53 -15.62 0.22
C ASN A 92 5.12 -16.22 -1.06
N ASN A 93 4.66 -15.76 -2.22
CA ASN A 93 5.33 -16.00 -3.49
C ASN A 93 6.13 -14.76 -3.87
N ARG A 94 7.28 -14.54 -3.21
CA ARG A 94 8.39 -13.74 -3.79
C ARG A 94 9.11 -14.55 -4.89
N GLY A 95 8.34 -15.17 -5.78
CA GLY A 95 8.84 -15.57 -7.09
C GLY A 95 8.81 -14.35 -7.99
N ARG A 96 9.82 -14.19 -8.86
CA ARG A 96 9.91 -13.10 -9.86
C ARG A 96 8.54 -12.57 -10.23
N PHE A 97 8.21 -11.36 -9.75
CA PHE A 97 6.91 -10.73 -9.95
C PHE A 97 6.80 -10.39 -11.44
N LEU A 98 6.39 -11.37 -12.22
CA LEU A 98 5.96 -11.18 -13.59
C LEU A 98 4.67 -10.37 -13.49
N ASP A 99 4.57 -9.32 -14.29
CA ASP A 99 3.37 -8.51 -14.36
C ASP A 99 2.24 -9.35 -14.96
N ILE A 100 1.44 -9.98 -14.09
CA ILE A 100 0.27 -10.74 -14.51
C ILE A 100 -0.85 -9.73 -14.71
N ALA A 101 -0.92 -9.19 -15.92
CA ALA A 101 -2.04 -8.37 -16.35
C ALA A 101 -3.36 -9.13 -16.22
N SER A 102 -4.45 -8.41 -15.94
CA SER A 102 -5.78 -9.01 -15.89
C SER A 102 -6.15 -9.57 -17.27
N LYS A 103 -6.85 -10.70 -17.31
CA LYS A 103 -7.37 -11.26 -18.57
C LYS A 103 -8.44 -10.38 -19.21
N ASN A 104 -9.02 -9.44 -18.45
CA ASN A 104 -10.03 -8.52 -18.95
C ASN A 104 -9.36 -7.22 -19.45
N PRO A 105 -9.40 -6.93 -20.77
CA PRO A 105 -8.75 -5.75 -21.33
C PRO A 105 -9.35 -4.43 -20.81
N ILE A 106 -10.61 -4.42 -20.37
CA ILE A 106 -11.27 -3.24 -19.80
C ILE A 106 -10.69 -2.91 -18.43
N ILE A 107 -10.40 -3.93 -17.63
CA ILE A 107 -9.77 -3.74 -16.31
C ILE A 107 -8.37 -3.20 -16.50
N GLU A 108 -7.58 -3.81 -17.40
CA GLU A 108 -6.21 -3.37 -17.61
C GLU A 108 -6.13 -1.94 -18.15
N ALA A 109 -7.02 -1.53 -19.07
CA ALA A 109 -7.09 -0.14 -19.52
C ALA A 109 -7.34 0.85 -18.37
N LYS A 110 -8.22 0.50 -17.41
CA LYS A 110 -8.44 1.31 -16.20
C LYS A 110 -7.26 1.29 -15.24
N VAL A 111 -6.53 0.18 -15.15
CA VAL A 111 -5.29 0.11 -14.37
C VAL A 111 -4.29 1.11 -14.92
N PHE A 112 -4.09 1.15 -16.24
CA PHE A 112 -3.22 2.12 -16.90
C PHE A 112 -3.67 3.56 -16.64
N GLU A 113 -4.96 3.86 -16.79
CA GLU A 113 -5.52 5.20 -16.53
C GLU A 113 -5.28 5.66 -15.09
N ILE A 114 -5.53 4.80 -14.10
CA ILE A 114 -5.30 5.13 -12.70
C ILE A 114 -3.80 5.27 -12.42
N ALA A 115 -2.97 4.33 -12.91
CA ALA A 115 -1.53 4.33 -12.73
C ALA A 115 -0.84 5.57 -13.35
N ALA A 116 -1.37 6.12 -14.44
CA ALA A 116 -0.87 7.36 -15.04
C ALA A 116 -0.89 8.56 -14.07
N ASN A 117 -1.74 8.52 -13.04
CA ASN A 117 -1.82 9.58 -12.02
C ASN A 117 -0.75 9.46 -10.93
N PHE A 118 0.02 8.37 -10.91
CA PHE A 118 1.00 8.08 -9.88
C PHE A 118 2.41 8.01 -10.43
N VAL A 119 3.35 8.38 -9.57
CA VAL A 119 4.79 8.23 -9.72
C VAL A 119 5.23 7.05 -8.87
N CYS A 120 6.12 6.22 -9.40
CA CYS A 120 6.63 5.08 -8.66
C CYS A 120 7.53 5.51 -7.50
N GLY A 121 7.17 5.13 -6.28
CA GLY A 121 7.90 5.47 -5.05
C GLY A 121 9.16 4.63 -4.78
N CYS A 122 9.64 3.85 -5.76
CA CYS A 122 10.68 2.85 -5.54
C CYS A 122 12.09 3.43 -5.27
N GLY A 123 12.31 4.72 -5.57
CA GLY A 123 13.59 5.42 -5.36
C GLY A 123 14.74 5.02 -6.29
N SER A 124 14.58 3.98 -7.12
CA SER A 124 15.57 3.49 -8.09
C SER A 124 15.15 3.67 -9.55
N CYS A 125 13.93 4.14 -9.76
CA CYS A 125 13.25 4.23 -11.06
C CYS A 125 13.06 5.68 -11.53
N ASN A 126 13.89 6.62 -11.05
CA ASN A 126 13.85 8.04 -11.43
C ASN A 126 12.46 8.68 -11.39
N GLU A 127 11.59 8.24 -10.48
CA GLU A 127 10.22 8.78 -10.36
C GLU A 127 9.42 8.69 -11.67
N GLU A 128 9.64 7.63 -12.46
CA GLU A 128 8.82 7.34 -13.63
C GLU A 128 7.36 7.11 -13.25
N SER A 129 6.46 7.40 -14.19
CA SER A 129 5.03 7.12 -14.03
C SER A 129 4.79 5.64 -13.79
N LEU A 130 3.85 5.32 -12.91
CA LEU A 130 3.52 3.94 -12.55
C LEU A 130 3.01 3.12 -13.75
N GLU A 131 2.50 3.79 -14.79
CA GLU A 131 2.08 3.14 -16.05
C GLU A 131 3.28 2.62 -16.89
N ILE A 132 4.44 3.29 -16.82
CA ILE A 132 5.64 2.97 -17.61
C ILE A 132 6.61 2.11 -16.78
N CYS A 133 6.69 2.36 -15.48
CA CYS A 133 7.71 1.77 -14.63
C CYS A 133 7.56 0.25 -14.53
N LYS A 134 8.63 -0.50 -14.80
CA LYS A 134 8.63 -1.98 -14.79
C LYS A 134 9.32 -2.59 -13.57
N CYS A 135 9.64 -1.79 -12.55
CA CYS A 135 10.29 -2.30 -11.35
C CYS A 135 9.29 -3.15 -10.53
N SER A 136 9.79 -4.08 -9.70
CA SER A 136 8.93 -4.97 -8.90
C SER A 136 7.95 -4.20 -8.00
N TYR A 137 8.38 -3.06 -7.45
CA TYR A 137 7.55 -2.19 -6.63
C TYR A 137 6.36 -1.62 -7.42
N ALA A 138 6.62 -1.11 -8.64
CA ALA A 138 5.58 -0.65 -9.55
C ALA A 138 4.58 -1.75 -9.92
N VAL A 139 5.05 -3.01 -10.02
CA VAL A 139 4.15 -4.11 -10.31
C VAL A 139 3.23 -4.43 -9.13
N GLU A 140 3.73 -4.37 -7.89
CA GLU A 140 2.89 -4.51 -6.69
C GLU A 140 1.84 -3.39 -6.59
N GLU A 141 2.25 -2.17 -6.91
CA GLU A 141 1.37 -0.99 -6.96
C GLU A 141 0.26 -1.15 -8.01
N ARG A 142 0.57 -1.61 -9.24
CA ARG A 142 -0.44 -1.92 -10.25
C ARG A 142 -1.34 -3.09 -9.87
N GLN A 143 -0.79 -4.10 -9.20
CA GLN A 143 -1.59 -5.23 -8.72
C GLN A 143 -2.62 -4.78 -7.68
N PHE A 144 -2.24 -3.87 -6.79
CA PHE A 144 -3.19 -3.27 -5.84
C PHE A 144 -4.36 -2.58 -6.56
N ILE A 145 -4.10 -1.86 -7.65
CA ILE A 145 -5.14 -1.21 -8.47
C ILE A 145 -6.06 -2.28 -9.10
N ARG A 146 -5.50 -3.36 -9.65
CA ARG A 146 -6.28 -4.48 -10.23
C ARG A 146 -7.24 -5.09 -9.21
N ASP A 147 -6.73 -5.42 -8.03
CA ASP A 147 -7.52 -6.08 -6.98
C ASP A 147 -8.73 -5.22 -6.56
N TYR A 148 -8.60 -3.89 -6.57
CA TYR A 148 -9.71 -2.97 -6.28
C TYR A 148 -10.70 -2.83 -7.44
N LEU A 149 -10.22 -2.81 -8.68
CA LEU A 149 -11.09 -2.78 -9.85
C LEU A 149 -11.92 -4.06 -9.98
N GLU A 150 -11.36 -5.21 -9.63
CA GLU A 150 -12.08 -6.49 -9.59
C GLU A 150 -13.19 -6.49 -8.52
N GLN A 151 -13.03 -5.73 -7.45
CA GLN A 151 -14.06 -5.50 -6.42
C GLN A 151 -15.12 -4.46 -6.82
N ASN A 152 -15.10 -4.00 -8.07
CA ASN A 152 -16.02 -3.01 -8.63
C ASN A 152 -16.03 -1.67 -7.85
N ARG A 153 -14.86 -1.26 -7.35
CA ARG A 153 -14.66 0.03 -6.68
C ARG A 153 -14.55 1.18 -7.70
N ASN A 154 -14.92 2.38 -7.27
CA ASN A 154 -14.81 3.59 -8.10
C ASN A 154 -13.35 4.07 -8.15
N SER A 155 -12.89 4.54 -9.31
CA SER A 155 -11.53 5.07 -9.52
C SER A 155 -11.10 6.11 -8.47
N THR A 156 -12.02 6.96 -7.98
CA THR A 156 -11.70 7.96 -6.94
C THR A 156 -11.36 7.35 -5.58
N GLU A 157 -12.07 6.30 -5.19
CA GLU A 157 -11.80 5.53 -3.97
C GLU A 157 -10.47 4.79 -4.09
N ILE A 158 -10.19 4.22 -5.27
CA ILE A 158 -8.91 3.57 -5.57
C ILE A 158 -7.76 4.56 -5.46
N ILE A 159 -7.89 5.75 -6.07
CA ILE A 159 -6.87 6.80 -5.98
C ILE A 159 -6.62 7.16 -4.52
N THR A 160 -7.68 7.35 -3.72
CA THR A 160 -7.55 7.70 -2.30
C THR A 160 -6.86 6.60 -1.49
N ALA A 161 -7.24 5.34 -1.72
CA ALA A 161 -6.62 4.18 -1.07
C ALA A 161 -5.14 4.03 -1.47
N MET A 162 -4.84 4.23 -2.75
CA MET A 162 -3.49 4.19 -3.31
C MET A 162 -2.61 5.29 -2.73
N THR A 163 -3.07 6.55 -2.74
CA THR A 163 -2.34 7.68 -2.15
C THR A 163 -2.11 7.47 -0.65
N SER A 164 -3.08 6.92 0.08
CA SER A 164 -2.93 6.66 1.52
C SER A 164 -1.92 5.55 1.82
N LYS A 165 -1.80 4.55 0.93
CA LYS A 165 -0.93 3.39 1.15
C LYS A 165 0.49 3.58 0.60
N TYR A 166 0.61 4.16 -0.59
CA TYR A 166 1.87 4.26 -1.35
C TYR A 166 2.30 5.72 -1.60
N GLY A 167 1.38 6.68 -1.61
CA GLY A 167 1.68 8.08 -1.92
C GLY A 167 1.84 8.32 -3.42
N GLY A 168 2.83 9.12 -3.81
CA GLY A 168 3.25 9.28 -5.22
C GLY A 168 2.24 9.92 -6.17
N LEU A 169 1.15 10.51 -5.67
CA LEU A 169 0.14 11.16 -6.52
C LEU A 169 0.74 12.39 -7.20
N LYS A 170 0.60 12.49 -8.52
CA LYS A 170 1.08 13.64 -9.29
C LYS A 170 0.36 14.93 -8.86
N PRO A 171 1.07 16.07 -8.75
CA PRO A 171 0.52 17.34 -8.26
C PRO A 171 -0.62 17.88 -9.14
N ASP A 172 -0.62 17.54 -10.43
CA ASP A 172 -1.64 17.99 -11.38
C ASP A 172 -3.00 17.30 -11.15
N VAL A 173 -3.02 16.19 -10.40
CA VAL A 173 -4.23 15.39 -10.12
C VAL A 173 -4.79 15.70 -8.73
N SER A 174 -3.94 16.04 -7.75
CA SER A 174 -4.35 16.34 -6.38
C SER A 174 -5.19 17.63 -6.26
N THR A 175 -5.12 18.53 -7.24
CA THR A 175 -5.93 19.76 -7.29
C THR A 175 -7.32 19.58 -7.91
N ALA A 176 -7.62 18.41 -8.49
CA ALA A 176 -8.90 18.13 -9.14
C ALA A 176 -10.03 17.71 -8.18
N ASN A 177 -9.73 17.45 -6.89
CA ASN A 177 -10.75 17.03 -5.92
C ASN A 177 -11.38 18.17 -5.10
N ASP A 178 -10.78 19.38 -5.09
CA ASP A 178 -11.40 20.58 -4.51
C ASP A 178 -12.08 21.49 -5.55
N ASN A 179 -11.92 21.18 -6.83
CA ASN A 179 -12.71 21.81 -7.88
C ASN A 179 -13.12 20.76 -8.91
N LYS A 180 -14.44 20.53 -9.00
CA LYS A 180 -15.08 20.10 -10.26
C LYS A 180 -14.75 21.11 -11.36
N GLN A 181 -13.56 21.04 -11.93
CA GLN A 181 -13.30 21.34 -13.32
C GLN A 181 -13.12 19.95 -13.95
N SER A 182 -14.21 19.30 -14.38
CA SER A 182 -14.67 19.51 -15.76
C SER A 182 -13.49 19.92 -16.62
N PHE A 183 -12.71 18.93 -17.04
CA PHE A 183 -11.97 19.04 -18.28
C PHE A 183 -13.01 19.46 -19.32
N LYS A 184 -13.04 20.76 -19.66
CA LYS A 184 -13.80 21.25 -20.80
C LYS A 184 -13.06 20.69 -22.00
N ILE A 185 -13.44 19.48 -22.38
CA ILE A 185 -13.46 19.11 -23.79
C ILE A 185 -14.22 20.25 -24.47
N PRO A 186 -13.72 20.87 -25.55
CA PRO A 186 -14.48 21.84 -26.31
C PRO A 186 -15.76 21.16 -26.79
N THR A 187 -16.85 21.38 -26.05
CA THR A 187 -18.19 20.92 -26.37
C THR A 187 -18.74 21.82 -27.45
N ASN A 188 -18.34 21.57 -28.68
CA ASN A 188 -19.25 21.83 -29.78
C ASN A 188 -20.40 20.83 -29.63
N SER A 189 -21.55 21.38 -29.23
CA SER A 189 -22.79 20.65 -29.06
C SER A 189 -23.09 19.80 -30.28
N SER A 190 -23.06 18.48 -30.09
CA SER A 190 -24.01 17.61 -30.75
C SER A 190 -24.40 16.54 -29.76
N THR A 191 -25.62 16.67 -29.24
CA THR A 191 -26.38 15.57 -28.65
C THR A 191 -26.18 14.32 -29.51
N ASN A 192 -25.72 13.21 -28.93
CA ASN A 192 -26.32 11.89 -29.11
C ASN A 192 -25.60 10.79 -28.32
N LYS A 193 -26.40 10.14 -27.47
CA LYS A 193 -26.54 8.68 -27.31
C LYS A 193 -25.26 7.84 -27.43
N LEU A 194 -24.92 7.18 -26.31
CA LEU A 194 -23.94 6.10 -26.14
C LEU A 194 -23.91 5.13 -27.35
N GLY A 195 -23.11 5.47 -28.35
CA GLY A 195 -22.92 4.75 -29.59
C GLY A 195 -21.43 4.52 -29.79
N ILE A 196 -21.08 3.32 -30.27
CA ILE A 196 -19.71 2.96 -30.63
C ILE A 196 -19.21 3.98 -31.65
N ALA A 197 -18.06 4.62 -31.38
CA ALA A 197 -17.47 5.61 -32.28
C ALA A 197 -17.30 5.02 -33.69
N THR A 198 -17.77 5.77 -34.68
CA THR A 198 -17.77 5.38 -36.09
C THR A 198 -16.55 5.95 -36.81
N PHE A 199 -16.30 5.49 -38.04
CA PHE A 199 -15.19 6.01 -38.86
C PHE A 199 -15.29 7.52 -39.13
N ALA A 200 -16.49 8.12 -39.08
CA ALA A 200 -16.67 9.57 -39.22
C ALA A 200 -16.12 10.34 -38.00
N ASP A 201 -16.15 9.73 -36.80
CA ASP A 201 -15.62 10.36 -35.60
C ASP A 201 -14.09 10.42 -35.61
N ARG A 202 -13.44 9.53 -36.38
CA ARG A 202 -11.99 9.48 -36.55
C ARG A 202 -11.45 10.76 -37.21
N GLU A 203 -12.12 11.28 -38.23
CA GLU A 203 -11.68 12.51 -38.91
C GLU A 203 -11.82 13.74 -38.01
N ASN A 204 -12.92 13.83 -37.26
CA ASN A 204 -13.16 14.90 -36.30
C ASN A 204 -12.10 14.92 -35.18
N ILE A 205 -11.66 13.74 -34.73
CA ILE A 205 -10.59 13.61 -33.74
C ILE A 205 -9.26 14.10 -34.32
N TYR A 206 -8.91 13.72 -35.56
CA TYR A 206 -7.63 14.15 -36.14
C TYR A 206 -7.57 15.65 -36.48
N SER A 207 -8.70 16.28 -36.81
CA SER A 207 -8.74 17.74 -37.00
C SER A 207 -8.53 18.54 -35.71
N ALA A 208 -8.65 17.93 -34.53
CA ALA A 208 -8.43 18.61 -33.25
C ALA A 208 -6.95 18.72 -32.85
N PHE A 209 -6.04 18.10 -33.60
CA PHE A 209 -4.61 18.10 -33.30
C PHE A 209 -3.82 18.80 -34.40
N ASN A 210 -2.79 19.56 -33.99
CA ASN A 210 -1.92 20.27 -34.92
C ASN A 210 -0.80 19.38 -35.46
N CYS A 211 -0.30 19.63 -36.68
CA CYS A 211 0.84 18.86 -37.19
C CYS A 211 2.09 19.06 -36.31
N PRO A 212 2.70 17.98 -35.77
CA PRO A 212 3.92 18.08 -34.97
C PRO A 212 5.17 18.37 -35.80
N CYS A 213 5.07 18.24 -37.12
CA CYS A 213 6.18 18.33 -38.06
C CYS A 213 6.70 19.75 -38.29
N GLY A 214 5.84 20.78 -38.11
CA GLY A 214 6.19 22.20 -38.28
C GLY A 214 6.72 22.63 -39.66
N GLN A 215 6.80 21.71 -40.64
CA GLN A 215 7.40 21.95 -41.96
C GLN A 215 6.37 22.06 -43.09
N CYS A 216 5.15 21.56 -42.88
CA CYS A 216 4.04 21.82 -43.79
C CYS A 216 3.20 22.97 -43.24
N SER A 217 2.84 23.93 -44.08
CA SER A 217 1.99 25.09 -43.73
C SER A 217 0.52 24.72 -43.55
N VAL A 218 0.23 23.50 -43.09
CA VAL A 218 -1.12 23.03 -42.76
C VAL A 218 -1.22 22.87 -41.25
N ASP A 219 -2.23 23.52 -40.67
CA ASP A 219 -2.42 23.56 -39.23
C ASP A 219 -3.03 22.25 -38.71
N GLU A 220 -3.83 21.56 -39.51
CA GLU A 220 -4.55 20.34 -39.10
C GLU A 220 -3.82 19.05 -39.48
N LEU A 221 -3.75 18.09 -38.55
CA LEU A 221 -3.05 16.82 -38.72
C LEU A 221 -3.61 15.95 -39.87
N LYS A 222 -4.92 16.05 -40.14
CA LYS A 222 -5.57 15.23 -41.18
C LYS A 222 -5.01 15.48 -42.59
N ASP A 223 -4.50 16.69 -42.82
CA ASP A 223 -3.98 17.15 -44.11
C ASP A 223 -2.44 17.13 -44.16
N CYS A 224 -1.79 16.61 -43.11
CA CYS A 224 -0.35 16.47 -43.07
C CYS A 224 0.10 15.26 -43.91
N THR A 225 0.94 15.51 -44.91
CA THR A 225 1.55 14.47 -45.77
C THR A 225 3.07 14.38 -45.62
N CYS A 226 3.60 14.76 -44.44
CA CYS A 226 5.04 14.70 -44.16
C CYS A 226 5.57 13.26 -44.03
#